data_AF-A0A8T7ES30-F1
#
_entry.id   AF-A0A8T7ES30-F1
#
_cell.length_a   1.000
_cell.length_b   1.000
_cell.length_c   1.000
_cell.angle_alpha   90.00
_cell.angle_beta   90.00
_cell.angle_gamma   90.00
#
_symmetry.space_group_name_H-M   'P 1'
#
loop_
_entity.id
_entity.type
_entity.pdbx_description
1 polymer ?
#
loop_
_entity_poly.entity_id
_entity_poly.type
_entity_poly.pdbx_seq_one_letter_code
_entity_poly.pdbx_strand_id
1 'polypeptide(L)'
;MNVINFNDVGTAMLQDHIFTTESFLAGEGNEDVAVRFLRASMKGWIFCRDNFDECVDIVLENGPTLGEGHMRWMLNEINRLIWPSPDGIGMLDEDLWAQTVAVALEGSVISAEPSEGAYRTDLAAAALEGMGEDVDVTGEDWEAEEVEITPGGE
;
A
#
# COMPACT_ATOMS: atom_id res chain seq x y z
N MET A 1 -23.12 1.02 -17.53
CA MET A 1 -21.82 0.37 -17.33
C MET A 1 -22.00 -0.62 -16.20
N ASN A 2 -21.57 -1.87 -16.37
CA ASN A 2 -21.59 -2.84 -15.27
C ASN A 2 -20.21 -2.76 -14.60
N VAL A 3 -20.17 -2.37 -13.32
CA VAL A 3 -18.95 -2.41 -12.51
C VAL A 3 -18.93 -3.76 -11.80
N ILE A 4 -17.83 -4.50 -11.92
CA ILE A 4 -17.62 -5.75 -11.20
C ILE A 4 -16.63 -5.45 -10.08
N ASN A 5 -17.07 -5.60 -8.83
CA ASN A 5 -16.18 -5.56 -7.69
C ASN A 5 -15.65 -6.96 -7.43
N PHE A 6 -14.32 -7.13 -7.48
CA PHE A 6 -13.69 -8.44 -7.25
C PHE A 6 -13.84 -8.94 -5.81
N ASN A 7 -14.07 -8.04 -4.86
CA ASN A 7 -14.40 -8.42 -3.49
C ASN A 7 -15.78 -9.09 -3.42
N ASP A 8 -16.78 -8.56 -4.13
CA ASP A 8 -18.14 -9.12 -4.13
C ASP A 8 -18.21 -10.52 -4.75
N VAL A 9 -17.28 -10.85 -5.64
CA VAL A 9 -17.18 -12.18 -6.28
C VAL A 9 -16.08 -13.07 -5.69
N GLY A 10 -15.38 -12.62 -4.65
CA GLY A 10 -14.37 -13.40 -3.93
C GLY A 10 -13.08 -13.67 -4.71
N THR A 11 -12.77 -12.88 -5.74
CA THR A 11 -11.56 -13.05 -6.58
C THR A 11 -10.56 -11.90 -6.42
N ALA A 12 -10.78 -11.00 -5.47
CA ALA A 12 -9.80 -9.96 -5.16
C ALA A 12 -8.55 -10.59 -4.53
N MET A 13 -7.39 -10.02 -4.87
CA MET A 13 -6.10 -10.43 -4.32
C MET A 13 -5.40 -9.19 -3.79
N LEU A 14 -4.69 -9.36 -2.68
CA LEU A 14 -3.71 -8.41 -2.20
C LEU A 14 -2.67 -8.14 -3.29
N GLN A 15 -2.32 -6.85 -3.48
CA GLN A 15 -1.44 -6.39 -4.56
C GLN A 15 -0.07 -5.99 -4.01
N ASP A 16 0.25 -4.69 -3.97
CA ASP A 16 1.60 -4.22 -3.64
C ASP A 16 1.98 -4.49 -2.19
N HIS A 17 3.13 -5.13 -2.00
CA HIS A 17 3.69 -5.49 -0.69
C HIS A 17 5.17 -5.12 -0.63
N ILE A 18 5.64 -4.74 0.56
CA ILE A 18 7.06 -4.64 0.86
C ILE A 18 7.55 -6.02 1.29
N PHE A 19 8.55 -6.54 0.59
CA PHE A 19 9.15 -7.84 0.90
C PHE A 19 10.66 -7.72 1.10
N THR A 20 11.21 -8.62 1.91
CA THR A 20 12.64 -8.80 2.11
C THR A 20 12.92 -10.29 2.35
N THR A 21 14.19 -10.67 2.49
CA THR A 21 14.56 -12.07 2.76
C THR A 21 14.59 -12.36 4.26
N GLU A 22 14.23 -13.58 4.65
CA GLU A 22 14.43 -14.09 6.01
C GLU A 22 15.88 -13.95 6.46
N SER A 23 16.83 -14.23 5.55
CA SER A 23 18.27 -14.09 5.81
C SER A 23 18.69 -12.65 6.13
N PHE A 24 18.02 -11.66 5.55
CA PHE A 24 18.25 -10.26 5.89
C PHE A 24 17.70 -9.98 7.30
N LEU A 25 16.45 -10.36 7.59
CA LEU A 25 15.83 -10.12 8.89
C LEU A 25 16.58 -10.80 10.05
N ALA A 26 17.18 -11.97 9.80
CA ALA A 26 17.99 -12.69 10.79
C ALA A 26 19.32 -11.99 11.15
N GLY A 27 19.74 -10.96 10.40
CA GLY A 27 20.94 -10.20 10.70
C GLY A 27 20.78 -9.30 11.93
N GLU A 28 21.85 -9.16 12.72
CA GLU A 28 21.84 -8.33 13.93
C GLU A 28 21.44 -6.88 13.61
N GLY A 29 20.32 -6.42 14.20
CA GLY A 29 19.78 -5.07 14.00
C GLY A 29 18.98 -4.86 12.70
N ASN A 30 18.83 -5.87 11.84
CA ASN A 30 18.12 -5.68 10.56
C ASN A 30 16.60 -5.58 10.69
N GLU A 31 16.00 -6.15 11.74
CA GLU A 31 14.58 -5.90 12.04
C GLU A 31 14.33 -4.43 12.38
N ASP A 32 15.22 -3.78 13.15
CA ASP A 32 15.12 -2.33 13.40
C ASP A 32 15.24 -1.51 12.10
N VAL A 33 16.14 -1.91 11.20
CA VAL A 33 16.24 -1.30 9.86
C VAL A 33 14.92 -1.47 9.09
N ALA A 34 14.33 -2.66 9.11
CA ALA A 34 13.06 -2.92 8.46
C ALA A 34 11.91 -2.08 9.05
N VAL A 35 11.81 -1.98 10.37
CA VAL A 35 10.82 -1.13 11.06
C VAL A 35 11.00 0.34 10.66
N ARG A 36 12.24 0.85 10.64
CA ARG A 36 12.52 2.24 10.22
C ARG A 36 12.19 2.48 8.74
N PHE A 37 12.45 1.49 7.88
CA PHE A 37 12.08 1.56 6.47
C PHE A 37 10.55 1.60 6.31
N LEU A 38 9.82 0.67 6.93
CA LEU A 38 8.35 0.65 6.91
C LEU A 38 7.77 1.97 7.41
N ARG A 39 8.26 2.48 8.54
CA ARG A 39 7.83 3.77 9.09
C ARG A 39 8.09 4.93 8.14
N ALA A 40 9.24 4.94 7.46
CA ALA A 40 9.55 5.97 6.47
C ALA A 40 8.62 5.88 5.23
N SER A 41 8.33 4.67 4.74
CA SER A 41 7.40 4.44 3.64
C SER A 41 5.98 4.89 3.98
N MET A 42 5.48 4.52 5.17
CA MET A 42 4.17 4.96 5.67
C MET A 42 4.09 6.48 5.77
N LYS A 43 5.14 7.14 6.28
CA LYS A 43 5.21 8.62 6.31
C LYS A 43 5.20 9.24 4.92
N GLY A 44 5.83 8.61 3.93
CA GLY A 44 5.79 9.07 2.54
C GLY A 44 4.37 9.05 1.97
N TRP A 45 3.61 7.98 2.22
CA TRP A 45 2.21 7.89 1.79
C TRP A 45 1.30 8.88 2.52
N ILE A 46 1.47 9.06 3.83
CA ILE A 46 0.77 10.09 4.61
C ILE A 46 1.10 11.49 4.04
N PHE A 47 2.38 11.75 3.74
CA PHE A 47 2.78 13.00 3.11
C PHE A 47 2.08 13.20 1.76
N CYS A 48 2.01 12.17 0.91
CA CYS A 48 1.34 12.24 -0.38
C CYS A 48 -0.19 12.41 -0.27
N ARG A 49 -0.81 11.87 0.77
CA ARG A 49 -2.21 12.14 1.10
C ARG A 49 -2.42 13.62 1.43
N ASP A 50 -1.57 14.17 2.29
CA ASP A 50 -1.75 15.51 2.86
C ASP A 50 -1.18 16.63 1.98
N ASN A 51 -0.28 16.31 1.04
CA ASN A 51 0.44 17.25 0.18
C ASN A 51 0.38 16.77 -1.27
N PHE A 52 -0.83 16.63 -1.79
CA PHE A 52 -1.12 16.01 -3.09
C PHE A 52 -0.27 16.59 -4.24
N ASP A 53 -0.28 17.92 -4.42
CA ASP A 53 0.47 18.60 -5.47
C ASP A 53 1.98 18.40 -5.34
N GLU A 54 2.52 18.57 -4.12
CA GLU A 54 3.95 18.44 -3.86
C GLU A 54 4.43 17.00 -4.08
N CYS A 55 3.61 16.00 -3.73
CA CYS A 55 3.92 14.60 -4.02
C CYS A 55 3.96 14.32 -5.52
N VAL A 56 3.03 14.87 -6.31
CA VAL A 56 3.05 14.77 -7.78
C VAL A 56 4.33 15.38 -8.35
N ASP A 57 4.70 16.58 -7.89
CA ASP A 57 5.92 17.26 -8.32
C ASP A 57 7.18 16.41 -8.03
N ILE A 58 7.30 15.87 -6.81
CA ILE A 58 8.41 14.98 -6.43
C ILE A 58 8.52 13.78 -7.38
N VAL A 59 7.39 13.13 -7.72
CA VAL A 59 7.38 11.98 -8.62
C VAL A 59 7.81 12.39 -10.04
N LEU A 60 7.28 13.49 -10.55
CA LEU A 60 7.63 14.00 -11.89
C LEU A 60 9.10 14.40 -12.00
N GLU A 61 9.67 15.01 -10.95
CA GLU A 61 11.10 15.35 -10.90
C GLU A 61 12.01 14.10 -10.95
N ASN A 62 11.56 12.98 -10.37
CA ASN A 62 12.35 11.75 -10.28
C ASN A 62 12.03 10.72 -11.38
N GLY A 63 10.91 10.88 -12.11
CA GLY A 63 10.45 9.92 -13.09
C GLY A 63 9.31 10.43 -13.99
N PRO A 64 9.57 11.34 -14.94
CA PRO A 64 8.54 11.98 -15.76
C PRO A 64 8.04 11.11 -16.94
N THR A 65 8.03 9.78 -16.77
CA THR A 65 7.66 8.86 -17.86
C THR A 65 6.19 8.98 -18.26
N LEU A 66 5.33 9.28 -17.28
CA LEU A 66 3.90 9.55 -17.48
C LEU A 66 3.67 11.04 -17.19
N GLY A 67 2.73 11.66 -17.91
CA GLY A 67 2.44 13.09 -17.79
C GLY A 67 1.81 13.46 -16.44
N GLU A 68 1.75 14.76 -16.17
CA GLU A 68 1.25 15.28 -14.90
C GLU A 68 -0.21 14.86 -14.67
N GLY A 69 -1.06 14.97 -15.70
CA GLY A 69 -2.45 14.54 -15.61
C GLY A 69 -2.58 13.06 -15.18
N HIS A 70 -1.72 12.19 -15.70
CA HIS A 70 -1.69 10.78 -15.28
C HIS A 70 -1.25 10.60 -13.83
N MET A 71 -0.19 11.31 -13.39
CA MET A 71 0.31 11.18 -12.02
C MET A 71 -0.70 11.68 -10.99
N ARG A 72 -1.40 12.78 -11.28
CA ARG A 72 -2.52 13.28 -10.45
C ARG A 72 -3.63 12.26 -10.38
N TRP A 73 -4.07 11.73 -11.53
CA TRP A 73 -5.13 10.72 -11.55
C TRP A 73 -4.73 9.48 -10.76
N MET A 74 -3.51 8.96 -10.98
CA MET A 74 -3.00 7.79 -10.27
C MET A 74 -2.93 8.02 -8.76
N LEU A 75 -2.35 9.13 -8.30
CA LEU A 75 -2.25 9.42 -6.87
C LEU A 75 -3.64 9.45 -6.20
N ASN A 76 -4.63 10.05 -6.87
CA ASN A 76 -6.00 10.08 -6.36
C ASN A 76 -6.63 8.68 -6.27
N GLU A 77 -6.49 7.85 -7.31
CA GLU A 77 -7.03 6.48 -7.27
C GLU A 77 -6.30 5.59 -6.26
N ILE A 78 -4.98 5.74 -6.11
CA ILE A 78 -4.22 4.97 -5.11
C ILE A 78 -4.60 5.40 -3.69
N ASN A 79 -4.78 6.70 -3.43
CA ASN A 79 -5.26 7.15 -2.13
C ASN A 79 -6.64 6.55 -1.78
N ARG A 80 -7.54 6.30 -2.75
CA ARG A 80 -8.81 5.57 -2.50
C ARG A 80 -8.62 4.11 -2.07
N LEU A 81 -7.49 3.50 -2.42
CA LEU A 81 -7.17 2.13 -2.03
C LEU A 81 -6.50 2.06 -0.65
N ILE A 82 -5.85 3.14 -0.23
CA ILE A 82 -5.17 3.25 1.07
C ILE A 82 -6.13 3.80 2.13
N TRP A 83 -6.93 4.81 1.81
CA TRP A 83 -7.72 5.56 2.79
C TRP A 83 -9.24 5.33 2.64
N PRO A 84 -9.97 5.18 3.75
CA PRO A 84 -9.47 5.09 5.12
C PRO A 84 -8.78 3.73 5.41
N SER A 85 -7.76 3.77 6.26
CA SER A 85 -7.04 2.61 6.80
C SER A 85 -7.40 2.42 8.28
N PRO A 86 -8.49 1.69 8.62
CA PRO A 86 -8.97 1.60 10.00
C PRO A 86 -7.97 0.97 10.98
N ASP A 87 -7.13 0.04 10.50
CA ASP A 87 -6.08 -0.60 11.30
C ASP A 87 -4.72 0.14 11.21
N GLY A 88 -4.71 1.31 10.57
CA GLY A 88 -3.50 2.09 10.28
C GLY A 88 -2.84 1.69 8.96
N ILE A 89 -2.23 2.67 8.29
CA ILE A 89 -1.59 2.48 6.99
C ILE A 89 -0.55 1.35 6.99
N GLY A 90 -0.59 0.53 5.94
CA GLY A 90 0.40 -0.52 5.68
C GLY A 90 0.23 -1.75 6.55
N MET A 91 -0.88 -1.84 7.30
CA MET A 91 -1.23 -3.04 8.03
C MET A 91 -1.90 -4.06 7.09
N LEU A 92 -1.45 -5.32 7.14
CA LEU A 92 -1.99 -6.39 6.30
C LEU A 92 -3.28 -6.93 6.91
N ASP A 93 -4.30 -7.07 6.08
CA ASP A 93 -5.56 -7.74 6.40
C ASP A 93 -5.40 -9.26 6.19
N GLU A 94 -5.51 -10.03 7.29
CA GLU A 94 -5.33 -11.48 7.29
C GLU A 94 -6.43 -12.23 6.52
N ASP A 95 -7.66 -11.70 6.48
CA ASP A 95 -8.76 -12.29 5.72
C ASP A 95 -8.54 -12.10 4.21
N LEU A 96 -8.08 -10.92 3.80
CA LEU A 96 -7.70 -10.67 2.39
C LEU A 96 -6.47 -11.50 1.99
N TRP A 97 -5.51 -11.72 2.90
CA TRP A 97 -4.42 -12.65 2.65
C TRP A 97 -4.91 -14.09 2.45
N ALA A 98 -5.80 -14.57 3.33
CA ALA A 98 -6.38 -15.90 3.20
C ALA A 98 -7.14 -16.07 1.86
N GLN A 99 -7.92 -15.06 1.46
CA GLN A 99 -8.58 -15.05 0.15
C GLN A 99 -7.56 -15.09 -1.00
N THR A 100 -6.49 -14.30 -0.90
CA THR A 100 -5.41 -14.26 -1.92
C THR A 100 -4.77 -15.64 -2.09
N VAL A 101 -4.48 -16.34 -0.99
CA VAL A 101 -3.95 -17.71 -1.02
C VAL A 101 -4.94 -18.68 -1.65
N ALA A 102 -6.23 -18.60 -1.28
CA ALA A 102 -7.27 -19.47 -1.83
C ALA A 102 -7.41 -19.30 -3.35
N VAL A 103 -7.50 -18.05 -3.83
CA VAL A 103 -7.57 -17.72 -5.27
C VAL A 103 -6.33 -18.21 -6.00
N ALA A 104 -5.13 -18.02 -5.42
CA ALA A 104 -3.89 -18.47 -6.03
C ALA A 104 -3.78 -20.00 -6.14
N LEU A 105 -4.27 -20.74 -5.13
CA LEU A 105 -4.34 -22.20 -5.16
C LEU A 105 -5.34 -22.71 -6.18
N GLU A 106 -6.56 -22.14 -6.20
CA GLU A 106 -7.61 -22.52 -7.17
C GLU A 106 -7.14 -22.24 -8.60
N GLY A 107 -6.52 -21.08 -8.82
CA GLY A 107 -5.92 -20.70 -10.10
C GLY A 107 -4.66 -21.48 -10.46
N SER A 108 -4.17 -22.37 -9.58
CA SER A 108 -2.91 -23.11 -9.75
C SER A 108 -1.68 -22.21 -9.97
N VAL A 109 -1.71 -20.99 -9.45
CA VAL A 109 -0.56 -20.06 -9.41
C VAL A 109 0.48 -20.55 -8.40
N ILE A 110 0.00 -21.10 -7.28
CA ILE A 110 0.80 -21.82 -6.28
C ILE A 110 0.27 -23.24 -6.13
N SER A 111 1.14 -24.17 -5.75
CA SER A 111 0.81 -25.60 -5.62
C SER A 111 0.57 -26.07 -4.18
N ALA A 112 0.87 -25.22 -3.20
CA ALA A 112 0.71 -25.47 -1.77
C ALA A 112 0.54 -24.14 -1.04
N GLU A 113 0.05 -24.20 0.20
CA GLU A 113 -0.03 -23.02 1.07
C GLU A 113 1.35 -22.38 1.27
N PRO A 114 1.44 -21.05 1.40
CA PRO A 114 2.68 -20.36 1.74
C PRO A 114 3.26 -20.88 3.07
N SER A 115 4.59 -20.87 3.18
CA SER A 115 5.26 -21.28 4.41
C SER A 115 4.96 -20.33 5.58
N GLU A 116 5.16 -20.83 6.80
CA GLU A 116 5.25 -19.96 7.98
C GLU A 116 6.30 -18.86 7.73
N GLY A 117 5.95 -17.61 8.04
CA GLY A 117 6.78 -16.44 7.76
C GLY A 117 6.66 -15.84 6.35
N ALA A 118 5.77 -16.37 5.48
CA ALA A 118 5.50 -15.78 4.16
C ALA A 118 4.97 -14.33 4.25
N TYR A 119 4.34 -13.96 5.37
CA TYR A 119 4.06 -12.59 5.74
C TYR A 119 4.39 -12.37 7.23
N ARG A 120 4.59 -11.11 7.60
CA ARG A 120 4.78 -10.66 8.98
C ARG A 120 4.07 -9.34 9.20
N THR A 121 3.33 -9.25 10.30
CA THR A 121 2.59 -8.03 10.69
C THR A 121 3.26 -7.27 11.82
N ASP A 122 4.08 -7.94 12.63
CA ASP A 122 4.70 -7.38 13.83
C ASP A 122 5.66 -6.22 13.54
N LEU A 123 6.39 -6.25 12.41
CA LEU A 123 7.27 -5.16 12.00
C LEU A 123 6.49 -3.92 11.56
N ALA A 124 5.35 -4.10 10.88
CA ALA A 124 4.46 -3.01 10.50
C ALA A 124 3.77 -2.42 11.73
N ALA A 125 3.31 -3.26 12.66
CA ALA A 125 2.77 -2.83 13.95
C ALA A 125 3.79 -2.00 14.74
N ALA A 126 5.04 -2.44 14.85
CA ALA A 126 6.12 -1.68 15.51
C ALA A 126 6.46 -0.36 14.77
N ALA A 127 6.32 -0.34 13.44
CA ALA A 127 6.49 0.87 12.66
C ALA A 127 5.39 1.90 12.99
N LEU A 128 4.12 1.46 13.05
CA LEU A 128 2.95 2.24 13.42
C LEU A 128 3.00 2.72 14.88
N GLU A 129 3.34 1.86 15.83
CA GLU A 129 3.45 2.21 17.26
C GLU A 129 4.48 3.32 17.49
N GLY A 130 5.57 3.32 16.72
CA GLY A 130 6.58 4.39 16.77
C GLY A 130 6.25 5.62 15.94
N MET A 131 5.03 5.75 15.41
CA MET A 131 4.53 7.02 14.89
C MET A 131 4.22 7.96 16.07
N GLY A 132 4.30 9.27 15.83
CA GLY A 132 3.89 10.25 16.86
C GLY A 132 2.37 10.25 17.01
N GLU A 133 1.88 10.59 18.20
CA GLU A 133 0.42 10.67 18.48
C GLU A 133 -0.31 11.68 17.58
N ASP A 134 0.40 12.68 17.06
CA ASP A 134 -0.14 13.70 16.15
C ASP A 134 -0.17 13.26 14.67
N VAL A 135 0.27 12.04 14.36
CA VAL A 135 0.29 11.52 12.98
C VAL A 135 -1.01 10.78 12.70
N ASP A 136 -1.80 11.29 11.75
CA ASP A 136 -2.98 10.56 11.28
C ASP A 136 -2.58 9.39 10.38
N VAL A 137 -2.52 8.21 11.00
CA VAL A 137 -2.22 6.93 10.34
C VAL A 137 -3.43 6.27 9.69
N THR A 138 -4.63 6.83 9.87
CA THR A 138 -5.91 6.22 9.46
C THR A 138 -6.57 6.91 8.29
N GLY A 139 -6.42 8.24 8.16
CA GLY A 139 -7.05 9.00 7.08
C GLY A 139 -8.57 8.92 7.10
N GLU A 140 -9.21 8.83 8.26
CA GLU A 140 -10.68 8.66 8.38
C GLU A 140 -11.47 9.76 7.66
N ASP A 141 -10.95 10.98 7.67
CA ASP A 141 -11.57 12.16 7.05
C ASP A 141 -11.05 12.43 5.62
N TRP A 142 -10.25 11.53 5.05
CA TRP A 142 -9.73 11.72 3.68
C TRP A 142 -10.87 11.62 2.65
N GLU A 143 -10.91 12.60 1.75
CA GLU A 143 -11.80 12.62 0.60
C GLU A 143 -10.99 12.72 -0.69
N ALA A 144 -11.51 12.11 -1.75
CA ALA A 144 -10.84 12.11 -3.04
C ALA A 144 -10.91 13.49 -3.71
N GLU A 145 -9.81 13.89 -4.33
CA GLU A 145 -9.72 15.14 -5.10
C GLU A 145 -10.51 15.05 -6.41
N GLU A 146 -11.01 16.18 -6.89
CA GLU A 146 -11.52 16.30 -8.26
C GLU A 146 -10.34 16.44 -9.24
N VAL A 147 -10.01 15.34 -9.92
CA VAL A 147 -8.92 15.31 -10.92
C VAL A 147 -9.49 15.29 -12.33
N GLU A 148 -9.09 16.26 -13.15
CA GLU A 148 -9.42 16.28 -14.58
C GLU A 148 -8.70 15.14 -15.32
N ILE A 149 -9.46 14.32 -16.04
CA ILE A 149 -8.88 13.28 -16.90
C ILE A 149 -8.44 13.91 -18.23
N THR A 150 -7.14 14.07 -18.39
CA THR A 150 -6.56 14.63 -19.62
C THR A 150 -6.33 13.55 -20.69
N PRO A 151 -6.54 13.85 -21.98
CA PRO A 151 -6.22 12.92 -23.06
C PRO A 151 -4.75 12.50 -23.02
N GLY A 152 -4.49 11.19 -22.96
CA GLY A 152 -3.11 10.68 -22.88
C GLY A 152 -2.44 10.87 -21.53
N GLY A 153 -3.10 11.46 -20.54
CA GLY A 153 -2.54 11.75 -19.23
C GLY A 153 -1.52 12.90 -19.22
N GLU A 154 -1.61 13.78 -20.22
CA GLU A 154 -0.81 15.02 -20.32
C GLU A 154 -1.09 15.97 -19.16
#